data_AF-A0A9E5JYK5-F1
#
_entry.id   AF-A0A9E5JYK5-F1
#
_cell.length_a   1.000
_cell.length_b   1.000
_cell.length_c   1.000
_cell.angle_alpha   90.00
_cell.angle_beta   90.00
_cell.angle_gamma   90.00
#
_symmetry.space_group_name_H-M   'P 1'
#
loop_
_entity.id
_entity.type
_entity.pdbx_description
1 polymer ?
#
loop_
_entity_poly.entity_id
_entity_poly.type
_entity_poly.pdbx_seq_one_letter_code
_entity_poly.pdbx_strand_id
1 'polypeptide(L)'
;MSNTVLWIMGFAALLLGGVTACTTSGPASTTGAVETVVVATGSQSGAPQSQRQTAQQLKALPPLPTSASASAVRSDAQLDVGILIFGSQDGSDPAGLKEQGVYPLVRKAETRYLPFLLRQTLEATSQWGAVRVMPDAHASTELVISGEIQVSNGEQLQIKILAKDSSQRLWLNKVYRQNVNAAAYEDSRVDPFQPLFDRLALDLKAVHSQLTASELQAIHQLAVLRYGQQLAPNAFNTYLQTNDQGQYVLKRLPARNDPMLKRVTRLRDYEYFFIDTVDEQYSALFVEMKPTYQRWRQYSRELMVYMRDYKARQVGKSSGFRRGSLASMNEVYGDYEWYRTQQMNLNELAAGFNNEVLPTVLNLDDNVIQLDGNLQDQYSQWQNILKEIFQLEQGEI
;
A
#
# COMPACT_ATOMS: atom_id res chain seq x y z
N MET A 1 14.36 6.77 -49.24
CA MET A 1 14.11 5.37 -49.66
C MET A 1 13.17 4.79 -48.61
N SER A 2 11.86 4.98 -48.74
CA SER A 2 10.91 4.13 -49.51
C SER A 2 10.94 2.68 -48.98
N ASN A 3 10.03 2.29 -48.08
CA ASN A 3 8.64 1.82 -48.28
C ASN A 3 8.53 0.29 -48.49
N THR A 4 7.48 -0.28 -47.90
CA THR A 4 6.67 -1.43 -48.36
C THR A 4 7.25 -2.87 -48.29
N VAL A 5 6.52 -4.00 -48.12
CA VAL A 5 5.11 -4.43 -47.82
C VAL A 5 5.13 -6.00 -47.84
N LEU A 6 4.00 -6.62 -47.42
CA LEU A 6 3.46 -8.00 -47.67
C LEU A 6 3.61 -9.02 -46.52
N TRP A 7 2.55 -9.43 -45.80
CA TRP A 7 1.32 -10.22 -46.13
C TRP A 7 1.57 -11.64 -46.66
N ILE A 8 0.93 -12.64 -46.03
CA ILE A 8 0.35 -13.91 -46.56
C ILE A 8 -0.47 -14.54 -45.39
N MET A 9 -1.81 -14.50 -45.41
CA MET A 9 -2.76 -15.62 -45.67
C MET A 9 -2.32 -16.99 -45.11
N GLY A 10 -3.08 -17.79 -44.36
CA GLY A 10 -4.52 -18.07 -44.38
C GLY A 10 -4.68 -19.59 -44.47
N PHE A 11 -5.45 -20.24 -43.59
CA PHE A 11 -5.98 -21.58 -43.87
C PHE A 11 -7.25 -21.84 -43.04
N ALA A 12 -8.34 -22.06 -43.77
CA ALA A 12 -9.60 -22.59 -43.28
C ALA A 12 -9.64 -24.10 -43.53
N ALA A 13 -10.25 -24.87 -42.63
CA ALA A 13 -10.79 -26.18 -42.94
C ALA A 13 -12.01 -26.46 -42.04
N LEU A 14 -13.17 -26.48 -42.70
CA LEU A 14 -14.43 -27.04 -42.23
C LEU A 14 -14.30 -28.54 -41.93
N LEU A 15 -15.05 -29.04 -40.95
CA LEU A 15 -15.84 -30.28 -41.12
C LEU A 15 -17.15 -30.20 -40.32
N LEU A 16 -18.21 -30.66 -40.97
CA LEU A 16 -19.64 -30.54 -40.68
C LEU A 16 -20.20 -31.78 -39.94
N GLY A 17 -21.38 -31.58 -39.33
CA GLY A 17 -22.36 -32.60 -38.94
C GLY A 17 -22.67 -32.51 -37.43
N GLY A 18 -23.79 -31.95 -36.96
CA GLY A 18 -25.20 -32.31 -37.23
C GLY A 18 -25.63 -33.36 -36.19
N VAL A 19 -26.76 -33.35 -35.49
CA VAL A 19 -28.09 -32.73 -35.64
C VAL A 19 -28.87 -33.03 -34.34
N THR A 20 -29.66 -32.05 -33.87
CA THR A 20 -30.89 -32.10 -33.01
C THR A 20 -30.97 -32.95 -31.72
N ALA A 21 -31.36 -32.33 -30.60
CA ALA A 21 -32.77 -32.16 -30.18
C ALA A 21 -32.88 -31.80 -28.68
N CYS A 22 -33.66 -30.76 -28.37
CA CYS A 22 -34.34 -30.56 -27.07
C CYS A 22 -35.20 -31.81 -26.75
N THR A 23 -35.57 -32.16 -25.53
CA THR A 23 -36.38 -31.42 -24.56
C THR A 23 -36.46 -32.21 -23.26
N THR A 24 -36.27 -31.51 -22.14
CA THR A 24 -37.05 -31.55 -20.89
C THR A 24 -37.94 -32.76 -20.56
N SER A 25 -37.79 -33.24 -19.32
CA SER A 25 -38.80 -33.28 -18.24
C SER A 25 -39.01 -34.65 -17.59
N GLY A 26 -39.03 -34.62 -16.25
CA GLY A 26 -39.95 -35.45 -15.45
C GLY A 26 -39.31 -36.41 -14.44
N PRO A 27 -39.83 -36.52 -13.20
CA PRO A 27 -39.09 -37.02 -12.04
C PRO A 27 -39.62 -38.35 -11.47
N ALA A 28 -38.98 -38.75 -10.37
CA ALA A 28 -39.51 -39.52 -9.24
C ALA A 28 -39.53 -41.07 -9.30
N SER A 29 -38.78 -41.62 -8.34
CA SER A 29 -39.22 -42.56 -7.30
C SER A 29 -39.00 -44.08 -7.47
N THR A 30 -38.33 -44.58 -6.43
CA THR A 30 -38.57 -45.82 -5.65
C THR A 30 -38.03 -47.19 -6.10
N THR A 31 -37.34 -47.81 -5.13
CA THR A 31 -37.13 -49.26 -4.89
C THR A 31 -36.28 -49.99 -5.92
N GLY A 32 -35.21 -50.71 -5.60
CA GLY A 32 -34.73 -51.30 -4.35
C GLY A 32 -34.19 -52.68 -4.71
N ALA A 33 -32.90 -52.93 -4.50
CA ALA A 33 -32.35 -54.29 -4.41
C ALA A 33 -30.98 -54.21 -3.77
N VAL A 34 -30.88 -54.93 -2.66
CA VAL A 34 -29.72 -55.13 -1.80
C VAL A 34 -28.79 -56.12 -2.47
N GLU A 35 -27.49 -55.78 -2.58
CA GLU A 35 -26.43 -56.79 -2.63
C GLU A 35 -25.26 -56.32 -1.77
N THR A 36 -25.15 -57.00 -0.64
CA THR A 36 -24.09 -56.93 0.36
C THR A 36 -22.73 -57.31 -0.24
N VAL A 37 -21.74 -56.43 -0.13
CA VAL A 37 -20.32 -56.78 -0.24
C VAL A 37 -19.59 -56.28 1.00
N VAL A 38 -19.31 -57.26 1.87
CA VAL A 38 -18.13 -57.46 2.72
C VAL A 38 -17.42 -56.20 3.25
N VAL A 39 -17.61 -55.97 4.55
CA VAL A 39 -16.73 -55.16 5.40
C VAL A 39 -15.36 -55.83 5.48
N ALA A 40 -14.35 -55.21 4.85
CA ALA A 40 -12.96 -55.43 5.18
C ALA A 40 -12.46 -54.23 6.00
N THR A 41 -12.26 -54.49 7.29
CA THR A 41 -11.57 -53.62 8.24
C THR A 41 -10.12 -53.43 7.81
N GLY A 42 -9.84 -52.32 7.13
CA GLY A 42 -8.50 -51.81 6.86
C GLY A 42 -8.35 -50.42 7.47
N SER A 43 -7.84 -50.35 8.68
CA SER A 43 -7.45 -49.12 9.36
C SER A 43 -6.29 -48.46 8.61
N GLN A 44 -6.60 -47.62 7.63
CA GLN A 44 -5.67 -46.61 7.13
C GLN A 44 -5.91 -45.31 7.87
N SER A 45 -5.01 -45.01 8.81
CA SER A 45 -4.82 -43.69 9.39
C SER A 45 -4.32 -42.75 8.29
N GLY A 46 -5.25 -42.17 7.54
CA GLY A 46 -4.96 -41.10 6.60
C GLY A 46 -4.88 -39.79 7.36
N ALA A 47 -3.69 -39.22 7.49
CA ALA A 47 -3.54 -37.82 7.87
C ALA A 47 -4.42 -36.97 6.92
N PRO A 48 -5.24 -36.03 7.45
CA PRO A 48 -6.14 -35.23 6.63
C PRO A 48 -5.35 -34.52 5.52
N GLN A 49 -5.87 -34.59 4.28
CA GLN A 49 -5.20 -34.07 3.08
C GLN A 49 -4.78 -32.59 3.21
N SER A 50 -5.48 -31.83 4.05
CA SER A 50 -5.13 -30.46 4.45
C SER A 50 -3.71 -30.39 5.03
N GLN A 51 -3.35 -31.26 5.98
CA GLN A 51 -2.02 -31.29 6.60
C GLN A 51 -0.91 -31.70 5.61
N ARG A 52 -1.22 -32.51 4.60
CA ARG A 52 -0.24 -32.90 3.56
C ARG A 52 0.02 -31.78 2.55
N GLN A 53 -1.01 -31.01 2.19
CA GLN A 53 -0.86 -29.83 1.34
C GLN A 53 -0.08 -28.73 2.05
N THR A 54 -0.39 -28.45 3.33
CA THR A 54 0.39 -27.53 4.15
C THR A 54 1.83 -27.99 4.28
N ALA A 55 2.08 -29.28 4.56
CA ALA A 55 3.44 -29.85 4.67
C ALA A 55 4.25 -29.79 3.36
N GLN A 56 3.58 -29.82 2.19
CA GLN A 56 4.23 -29.62 0.90
C GLN A 56 4.51 -28.14 0.60
N GLN A 57 3.63 -27.21 1.00
CA GLN A 57 3.88 -25.76 0.99
C GLN A 57 4.99 -25.34 1.98
N LEU A 58 5.07 -26.00 3.14
CA LEU A 58 6.11 -25.88 4.17
C LEU A 58 7.52 -26.21 3.66
N LYS A 59 7.64 -27.12 2.69
CA LYS A 59 8.90 -27.46 2.02
C LYS A 59 9.30 -26.45 0.94
N ALA A 60 8.41 -25.51 0.63
CA ALA A 60 8.53 -24.55 -0.46
C ALA A 60 8.65 -23.10 0.04
N LEU A 61 9.01 -22.85 1.32
CA LEU A 61 9.58 -21.55 1.63
C LEU A 61 10.84 -21.39 0.78
N PRO A 62 10.97 -20.32 -0.01
CA PRO A 62 12.23 -20.04 -0.67
C PRO A 62 13.30 -20.03 0.43
N PRO A 63 14.46 -20.68 0.21
CA PRO A 63 15.56 -20.49 1.15
C PRO A 63 15.75 -18.99 1.29
N LEU A 64 15.82 -18.49 2.53
CA LEU A 64 16.26 -17.11 2.80
C LEU A 64 17.42 -16.86 1.85
N PRO A 65 17.34 -15.87 0.94
CA PRO A 65 18.45 -15.64 0.03
C PRO A 65 19.69 -15.54 0.89
N THR A 66 20.74 -16.25 0.48
CA THR A 66 22.04 -16.18 1.14
C THR A 66 22.68 -14.85 0.78
N SER A 67 21.99 -13.73 1.06
CA SER A 67 22.55 -12.40 1.01
C SER A 67 23.42 -12.26 2.24
N ALA A 68 24.64 -12.80 2.12
CA ALA A 68 25.80 -12.51 2.95
C ALA A 68 26.21 -11.02 2.89
N SER A 69 25.25 -10.12 2.68
CA SER A 69 25.40 -8.67 2.52
C SER A 69 24.32 -7.87 3.26
N ALA A 70 23.22 -8.49 3.71
CA ALA A 70 22.21 -7.81 4.53
C ALA A 70 22.51 -7.84 6.05
N SER A 71 23.57 -8.55 6.45
CA SER A 71 24.16 -8.46 7.79
C SER A 71 25.29 -7.42 7.84
N ALA A 72 25.33 -6.47 6.90
CA ALA A 72 26.15 -5.27 7.04
C ALA A 72 25.77 -4.64 8.39
N VAL A 73 26.71 -4.74 9.34
CA VAL A 73 26.68 -4.25 10.73
C VAL A 73 25.43 -3.42 11.01
N ARG A 74 24.31 -4.07 11.37
CA ARG A 74 23.18 -3.37 11.96
C ARG A 74 23.75 -2.73 13.22
N SER A 75 23.85 -1.40 13.24
CA SER A 75 24.14 -0.74 14.51
C SER A 75 22.89 -0.92 15.36
N ASP A 76 23.03 -1.44 16.59
CA ASP A 76 21.95 -1.53 17.59
C ASP A 76 21.27 -0.16 17.91
N ALA A 77 21.71 0.91 17.25
CA ALA A 77 21.18 2.26 17.33
C ALA A 77 20.19 2.64 16.21
N GLN A 78 20.11 1.86 15.12
CA GLN A 78 19.24 2.13 13.98
C GLN A 78 17.93 1.35 14.08
N LEU A 79 16.79 2.03 13.91
CA LEU A 79 15.48 1.39 13.93
C LEU A 79 14.97 1.08 12.53
N ASP A 80 14.33 -0.07 12.37
CA ASP A 80 13.59 -0.42 11.16
C ASP A 80 12.24 0.32 11.13
N VAL A 81 11.96 0.95 9.99
CA VAL A 81 10.80 1.84 9.82
C VAL A 81 9.84 1.25 8.79
N GLY A 82 8.57 1.15 9.19
CA GLY A 82 7.48 0.72 8.32
C GLY A 82 6.53 1.88 8.08
N ILE A 83 6.35 2.24 6.82
CA ILE A 83 5.46 3.31 6.40
C ILE A 83 4.20 2.66 5.83
N LEU A 84 3.06 2.95 6.44
CA LEU A 84 1.79 2.47 5.95
C LEU A 84 1.34 3.27 4.73
N ILE A 85 0.54 2.63 3.88
CA ILE A 85 -0.26 3.35 2.90
C ILE A 85 -1.06 4.45 3.60
N PHE A 86 -1.14 5.61 2.97
CA PHE A 86 -1.84 6.73 3.59
C PHE A 86 -3.35 6.58 3.43
N GLY A 87 -4.10 7.05 4.43
CA GLY A 87 -5.53 7.26 4.30
C GLY A 87 -5.84 8.51 3.48
N SER A 88 -7.09 8.63 3.02
CA SER A 88 -7.63 9.90 2.52
C SER A 88 -8.82 10.32 3.38
N GLN A 89 -8.89 11.60 3.73
CA GLN A 89 -10.01 12.17 4.48
C GLN A 89 -11.21 12.53 3.57
N ASP A 90 -11.08 12.33 2.26
CA ASP A 90 -12.12 12.69 1.29
C ASP A 90 -13.39 11.85 1.55
N GLY A 91 -14.51 12.53 1.81
CA GLY A 91 -15.80 11.88 2.04
C GLY A 91 -16.26 11.01 0.86
N SER A 92 -17.10 10.01 1.12
CA SER A 92 -17.50 9.00 0.13
C SER A 92 -18.43 9.48 -1.00
N ASP A 93 -18.63 10.79 -1.18
CA ASP A 93 -19.48 11.36 -2.25
C ASP A 93 -18.64 11.82 -3.46
N PRO A 94 -18.66 11.08 -4.59
CA PRO A 94 -17.86 11.40 -5.75
C PRO A 94 -18.27 12.71 -6.46
N ALA A 95 -19.52 13.18 -6.27
CA ALA A 95 -20.02 14.38 -6.94
C ALA A 95 -19.48 15.66 -6.26
N GLY A 96 -19.61 15.76 -4.93
CA GLY A 96 -19.08 16.89 -4.16
C GLY A 96 -17.54 17.01 -4.22
N LEU A 97 -16.83 15.88 -4.36
CA LEU A 97 -15.36 15.88 -4.49
C LEU A 97 -14.88 16.50 -5.81
N LYS A 98 -15.58 16.27 -6.93
CA LYS A 98 -15.21 16.86 -8.23
C LYS A 98 -15.37 18.37 -8.25
N GLU A 99 -16.40 18.91 -7.59
CA GLU A 99 -16.58 20.35 -7.43
C GLU A 99 -15.47 21.00 -6.59
N GLN A 100 -14.85 20.22 -5.70
CA GLN A 100 -13.68 20.60 -4.90
C GLN A 100 -12.35 20.34 -5.62
N GLY A 101 -12.37 19.85 -6.87
CA GLY A 101 -11.17 19.52 -7.64
C GLY A 101 -10.45 18.25 -7.15
N VAL A 102 -11.13 17.41 -6.37
CA VAL A 102 -10.61 16.14 -5.85
C VAL A 102 -11.02 15.00 -6.77
N TYR A 103 -10.01 14.28 -7.27
CA TYR A 103 -10.18 13.16 -8.19
C TYR A 103 -9.96 11.84 -7.44
N PRO A 104 -11.00 11.02 -7.20
CA PRO A 104 -10.88 9.83 -6.33
C PRO A 104 -9.82 8.81 -6.77
N LEU A 105 -9.69 8.58 -8.08
CA LEU A 105 -8.69 7.65 -8.63
C LEU A 105 -7.26 8.19 -8.48
N VAL A 106 -7.07 9.49 -8.72
CA VAL A 106 -5.79 10.15 -8.45
C VAL A 106 -5.46 10.03 -6.97
N ARG A 107 -6.41 10.31 -6.08
CA ARG A 107 -6.20 10.18 -4.64
C ARG A 107 -5.85 8.74 -4.24
N LYS A 108 -6.49 7.72 -4.82
CA LYS A 108 -6.12 6.30 -4.61
C LYS A 108 -4.68 6.00 -5.03
N ALA A 109 -4.16 6.68 -6.05
CA ALA A 109 -2.75 6.57 -6.43
C ALA A 109 -1.83 7.33 -5.47
N GLU A 110 -2.22 8.54 -5.05
CA GLU A 110 -1.47 9.36 -4.08
C GLU A 110 -1.25 8.67 -2.74
N THR A 111 -2.25 7.92 -2.26
CA THR A 111 -2.15 7.16 -1.00
C THR A 111 -1.05 6.11 -1.01
N ARG A 112 -0.61 5.65 -2.18
CA ARG A 112 0.50 4.69 -2.37
C ARG A 112 1.80 5.40 -2.74
N TYR A 113 1.72 6.48 -3.52
CA TYR A 113 2.88 7.23 -3.99
C TYR A 113 3.58 8.06 -2.89
N LEU A 114 2.82 8.79 -2.08
CA LEU A 114 3.38 9.68 -1.05
C LEU A 114 4.13 8.93 0.08
N PRO A 115 3.65 7.77 0.58
CA PRO A 115 4.44 6.93 1.49
C PRO A 115 5.80 6.55 0.92
N PHE A 116 5.86 6.23 -0.37
CA PHE A 116 7.11 5.84 -1.02
C PHE A 116 8.09 7.01 -1.16
N LEU A 117 7.59 8.22 -1.43
CA LEU A 117 8.40 9.43 -1.41
C LEU A 117 9.02 9.69 -0.02
N LEU A 118 8.24 9.47 1.05
CA LEU A 118 8.76 9.50 2.42
C LEU A 118 9.82 8.42 2.64
N ARG A 119 9.59 7.20 2.13
CA ARG A 119 10.55 6.09 2.19
C ARG A 119 11.91 6.50 1.61
N GLN A 120 11.93 7.01 0.38
CA GLN A 120 13.15 7.49 -0.28
C GLN A 120 13.85 8.59 0.52
N THR A 121 13.08 9.51 1.09
CA THR A 121 13.62 10.61 1.89
C THR A 121 14.31 10.10 3.15
N LEU A 122 13.69 9.15 3.87
CA LEU A 122 14.28 8.54 5.07
C LEU A 122 15.49 7.68 4.73
N GLU A 123 15.42 6.88 3.66
CA GLU A 123 16.53 6.06 3.16
C GLU A 123 17.75 6.91 2.81
N ALA A 124 17.53 8.04 2.12
CA ALA A 124 18.59 9.00 1.76
C ALA A 124 19.29 9.63 2.99
N THR A 125 18.65 9.64 4.16
CA THR A 125 19.30 10.18 5.38
C THR A 125 20.31 9.22 6.02
N SER A 126 20.28 7.93 5.65
CA SER A 126 21.14 6.85 6.20
C SER A 126 21.17 6.75 7.74
N GLN A 127 20.13 7.24 8.41
CA GLN A 127 20.01 7.24 9.88
C GLN A 127 19.12 6.13 10.41
N TRP A 128 18.35 5.51 9.53
CA TRP A 128 17.41 4.44 9.85
C TRP A 128 18.00 3.11 9.43
N GLY A 129 17.43 2.03 9.95
CA GLY A 129 17.66 0.70 9.43
C GLY A 129 16.97 0.55 8.08
N ALA A 130 16.30 -0.58 7.87
CA ALA A 130 15.51 -0.74 6.65
C ALA A 130 14.20 0.03 6.74
N VAL A 131 13.92 0.84 5.71
CA VAL A 131 12.70 1.64 5.57
C VAL A 131 11.84 1.01 4.47
N ARG A 132 10.63 0.58 4.82
CA ARG A 132 9.76 -0.20 3.92
C ARG A 132 8.36 0.39 3.84
N VAL A 133 7.72 0.30 2.69
CA VAL A 133 6.29 0.62 2.53
C VAL A 133 5.47 -0.66 2.68
N MET A 134 4.42 -0.59 3.49
CA MET A 134 3.57 -1.74 3.83
C MET A 134 2.09 -1.40 3.67
N PRO A 135 1.25 -2.36 3.27
CA PRO A 135 -0.18 -2.14 3.18
C PRO A 135 -0.83 -1.97 4.56
N ASP A 136 -0.32 -2.67 5.58
CA ASP A 136 -0.93 -2.71 6.91
C ASP A 136 0.09 -2.61 8.06
N ALA A 137 -0.43 -2.33 9.26
CA ALA A 137 0.38 -2.23 10.47
C ALA A 137 0.75 -3.61 11.02
N HIS A 138 2.03 -3.82 11.31
CA HIS A 138 2.54 -5.12 11.77
C HIS A 138 3.40 -4.99 13.04
N ALA A 139 3.33 -6.00 13.90
CA ALA A 139 4.05 -6.04 15.17
C ALA A 139 5.57 -6.24 15.01
N SER A 140 6.02 -6.69 13.83
CA SER A 140 7.42 -6.92 13.50
C SER A 140 8.23 -5.63 13.37
N THR A 141 7.57 -4.49 13.16
CA THR A 141 8.26 -3.23 12.89
C THR A 141 8.48 -2.41 14.16
N GLU A 142 9.62 -1.72 14.21
CA GLU A 142 10.05 -0.96 15.39
C GLU A 142 9.45 0.44 15.44
N LEU A 143 9.38 1.11 14.28
CA LEU A 143 8.70 2.39 14.12
C LEU A 143 7.69 2.30 12.99
N VAL A 144 6.41 2.51 13.31
CA VAL A 144 5.32 2.55 12.33
C VAL A 144 4.90 3.99 12.09
N ILE A 145 4.93 4.41 10.83
CA ILE A 145 4.46 5.72 10.37
C ILE A 145 3.18 5.51 9.58
N SER A 146 2.10 6.15 10.00
CA SER A 146 0.87 6.25 9.23
C SER A 146 0.57 7.70 8.86
N GLY A 147 -0.14 7.89 7.76
CA GLY A 147 -0.47 9.21 7.25
C GLY A 147 -1.91 9.30 6.77
N GLU A 148 -2.46 10.49 6.81
CA GLU A 148 -3.78 10.82 6.26
C GLU A 148 -3.66 12.08 5.40
N ILE A 149 -4.01 11.95 4.12
CA ILE A 149 -4.01 13.05 3.16
C ILE A 149 -5.26 13.89 3.41
N GLN A 150 -5.06 15.14 3.81
CA GLN A 150 -6.15 16.10 4.04
C GLN A 150 -6.37 17.00 2.84
N VAL A 151 -5.28 17.47 2.22
CA VAL A 151 -5.31 18.26 0.98
C VAL A 151 -4.16 17.79 0.11
N SER A 152 -4.45 17.42 -1.14
CA SER A 152 -3.41 17.19 -2.14
C SER A 152 -3.85 17.84 -3.44
N ASN A 153 -3.16 18.91 -3.82
CA ASN A 153 -3.29 19.54 -5.12
C ASN A 153 -1.92 20.06 -5.59
N GLY A 154 -1.85 20.56 -6.81
CA GLY A 154 -0.60 21.07 -7.38
C GLY A 154 -0.01 22.30 -6.69
N GLU A 155 -0.75 23.01 -5.83
CA GLU A 155 -0.26 24.19 -5.12
C GLU A 155 0.02 23.92 -3.64
N GLN A 156 -0.72 23.00 -3.02
CA GLN A 156 -0.72 22.74 -1.60
C GLN A 156 -0.84 21.25 -1.31
N LEU A 157 0.04 20.78 -0.43
CA LEU A 157 0.00 19.44 0.15
C LEU A 157 -0.11 19.55 1.67
N GLN A 158 -1.10 18.85 2.23
CA GLN A 158 -1.35 18.73 3.65
C GLN A 158 -1.55 17.27 4.03
N ILE A 159 -0.63 16.76 4.84
CA ILE A 159 -0.66 15.40 5.34
C ILE A 159 -0.58 15.40 6.87
N LYS A 160 -1.47 14.67 7.51
CA LYS A 160 -1.42 14.39 8.95
C LYS A 160 -0.61 13.13 9.14
N ILE A 161 0.44 13.19 9.95
CA ILE A 161 1.36 12.08 10.18
C ILE A 161 1.29 11.66 11.63
N LEU A 162 1.23 10.34 11.81
CA LEU A 162 1.24 9.67 13.10
C LEU A 162 2.42 8.67 13.10
N ALA A 163 3.38 8.86 13.99
CA ALA A 163 4.50 7.93 14.17
C ALA A 163 4.43 7.30 15.56
N LYS A 164 4.47 5.97 15.62
CA LYS A 164 4.42 5.20 16.86
C LYS A 164 5.51 4.14 16.87
N ASP A 165 6.17 3.97 18.00
CA ASP A 165 7.13 2.89 18.18
C ASP A 165 6.48 1.54 18.54
N SER A 166 7.31 0.51 18.66
CA SER A 166 6.91 -0.83 19.07
C SER A 166 6.28 -0.87 20.47
N SER A 167 6.52 0.11 21.34
CA SER A 167 5.86 0.23 22.64
C SER A 167 4.46 0.85 22.57
N GLN A 168 4.01 1.29 21.39
CA GLN A 168 2.83 2.13 21.17
C GLN A 168 2.96 3.56 21.72
N ARG A 169 4.19 3.99 22.06
CA ARG A 169 4.45 5.39 22.42
C ARG A 169 4.41 6.25 21.15
N LEU A 170 3.71 7.37 21.26
CA LEU A 170 3.58 8.33 20.18
C LEU A 170 4.85 9.18 20.07
N TRP A 171 5.47 9.16 18.88
CA TRP A 171 6.61 10.00 18.56
C TRP A 171 6.17 11.32 17.93
N LEU A 172 5.26 11.24 16.96
CA LEU A 172 4.74 12.39 16.23
C LEU A 172 3.25 12.25 16.00
N ASN A 173 2.51 13.33 16.19
CA ASN A 173 1.15 13.51 15.71
C ASN A 173 1.02 14.96 15.25
N LYS A 174 1.33 15.20 13.97
CA LYS A 174 1.47 16.56 13.44
C LYS A 174 0.93 16.63 12.03
N VAL A 175 0.35 17.78 11.70
CA VAL A 175 -0.08 18.11 10.34
C VAL A 175 1.03 18.90 9.66
N TYR A 176 1.56 18.34 8.58
CA TYR A 176 2.54 18.99 7.73
C TYR A 176 1.83 19.67 6.57
N ARG A 177 2.19 20.92 6.31
CA ARG A 177 1.67 21.73 5.20
C ARG A 177 2.82 22.29 4.40
N GLN A 178 2.69 22.24 3.09
CA GLN A 178 3.61 22.87 2.16
C GLN A 178 2.82 23.47 1.01
N ASN A 179 3.15 24.72 0.69
CA ASN A 179 2.68 25.39 -0.52
C ASN A 179 3.86 25.52 -1.49
N VAL A 180 3.58 25.36 -2.78
CA VAL A 180 4.58 25.38 -3.84
C VAL A 180 4.22 26.39 -4.92
N ASN A 181 5.24 27.08 -5.42
CA ASN A 181 5.10 28.03 -6.52
C ASN A 181 5.49 27.37 -7.85
N ALA A 182 5.53 28.15 -8.94
CA ALA A 182 5.84 27.64 -10.26
C ALA A 182 7.28 27.12 -10.34
N ALA A 183 8.21 27.78 -9.64
CA ALA A 183 9.63 27.41 -9.62
C ALA A 183 9.88 26.00 -9.08
N ALA A 184 9.01 25.50 -8.18
CA ALA A 184 9.11 24.14 -7.66
C ALA A 184 8.89 23.05 -8.73
N TYR A 185 8.34 23.40 -9.90
CA TYR A 185 8.11 22.48 -11.01
C TYR A 185 9.14 22.63 -12.15
N GLU A 186 10.08 23.58 -12.05
CA GLU A 186 11.08 23.81 -13.09
C GLU A 186 12.07 22.64 -13.21
N ASP A 187 12.44 22.02 -12.08
CA ASP A 187 13.28 20.82 -12.06
C ASP A 187 12.41 19.55 -11.92
N SER A 188 12.23 18.83 -13.02
CA SER A 188 11.47 17.56 -13.02
C SER A 188 12.16 16.42 -12.26
N ARG A 189 13.44 16.56 -11.87
CA ARG A 189 14.17 15.51 -11.14
C ARG A 189 13.73 15.43 -9.68
N VAL A 190 13.46 16.58 -9.07
CA VAL A 190 13.12 16.74 -7.65
C VAL A 190 11.59 16.78 -7.50
N ASP A 191 11.08 16.22 -6.40
CA ASP A 191 9.67 16.38 -6.09
C ASP A 191 9.38 17.81 -5.60
N PRO A 192 8.35 18.51 -6.13
CA PRO A 192 8.00 19.87 -5.70
C PRO A 192 7.75 19.99 -4.19
N PHE A 193 7.27 18.91 -3.55
CA PHE A 193 6.96 18.85 -2.13
C PHE A 193 8.05 18.16 -1.29
N GLN A 194 9.24 17.90 -1.86
CA GLN A 194 10.39 17.34 -1.12
C GLN A 194 10.66 18.04 0.22
N PRO A 195 10.60 19.39 0.33
CA PRO A 195 10.82 20.09 1.61
C PRO A 195 9.81 19.74 2.71
N LEU A 196 8.64 19.20 2.37
CA LEU A 196 7.69 18.68 3.35
C LEU A 196 8.24 17.40 3.99
N PHE A 197 8.70 16.47 3.17
CA PHE A 197 9.23 15.18 3.61
C PHE A 197 10.57 15.34 4.34
N ASP A 198 11.42 16.27 3.90
CA ASP A 198 12.67 16.59 4.58
C ASP A 198 12.43 17.09 6.01
N ARG A 199 11.41 17.94 6.21
CA ARG A 199 11.00 18.41 7.55
C ARG A 199 10.45 17.28 8.41
N LEU A 200 9.67 16.38 7.82
CA LEU A 200 9.16 15.19 8.50
C LEU A 200 10.31 14.29 8.97
N ALA A 201 11.29 14.03 8.10
CA ALA A 201 12.49 13.27 8.42
C ALA A 201 13.32 13.94 9.53
N LEU A 202 13.44 15.26 9.51
CA LEU A 202 14.13 16.03 10.55
C LEU A 202 13.40 15.96 11.90
N ASP A 203 12.07 16.08 11.91
CA ASP A 203 11.27 15.98 13.14
C ASP A 203 11.37 14.55 13.74
N LEU A 204 11.39 13.50 12.90
CA LEU A 204 11.62 12.13 13.36
C LEU A 204 13.02 11.93 13.94
N LYS A 205 14.04 12.47 13.26
CA LYS A 205 15.42 12.45 13.74
C LYS A 205 15.55 13.14 15.09
N ALA A 206 14.86 14.27 15.28
CA ALA A 206 14.90 15.01 16.53
C ALA A 206 14.42 14.15 17.71
N VAL A 207 13.34 13.38 17.52
CA VAL A 207 12.85 12.42 18.53
C VAL A 207 13.84 11.28 18.74
N HIS A 208 14.33 10.67 17.66
CA HIS A 208 15.30 9.56 17.74
C HIS A 208 16.58 9.96 18.49
N SER A 209 17.10 11.16 18.25
CA SER A 209 18.32 11.67 18.89
C SER A 209 18.21 11.89 20.41
N GLN A 210 16.98 11.97 20.95
CA GLN A 210 16.74 12.10 22.39
C GLN A 210 16.72 10.73 23.09
N LEU A 211 16.62 9.63 22.35
CA LEU A 211 16.56 8.29 22.91
C LEU A 211 17.96 7.79 23.29
N THR A 212 18.03 7.17 24.46
CA THR A 212 19.22 6.49 24.95
C THR A 212 19.41 5.14 24.25
N ALA A 213 20.64 4.63 24.23
CA ALA A 213 20.95 3.33 23.66
C ALA A 213 20.12 2.19 24.30
N SER A 214 19.83 2.27 25.61
CA SER A 214 18.98 1.31 26.30
C SER A 214 17.51 1.37 25.87
N GLU A 215 16.99 2.56 25.58
CA GLU A 215 15.62 2.71 25.08
C GLU A 215 15.49 2.19 23.65
N LEU A 216 16.48 2.45 22.80
CA LEU A 216 16.53 1.88 21.45
C LEU A 216 16.55 0.34 21.49
N GLN A 217 17.39 -0.23 22.34
CA GLN A 217 17.44 -1.68 22.53
C GLN A 217 16.11 -2.24 23.08
N ALA A 218 15.43 -1.51 23.97
CA ALA A 218 14.11 -1.90 24.44
C ALA A 218 13.07 -1.89 23.31
N ILE A 219 13.10 -0.90 22.41
CA ILE A 219 12.21 -0.83 21.23
C ILE A 219 12.43 -2.05 20.33
N HIS A 220 13.69 -2.39 20.03
CA HIS A 220 14.04 -3.60 19.26
C HIS A 220 13.48 -4.87 19.91
N GLN A 221 13.71 -5.05 21.22
CA GLN A 221 13.25 -6.23 21.96
C GLN A 221 11.72 -6.31 22.02
N LEU A 222 11.05 -5.18 22.24
CA LEU A 222 9.59 -5.10 22.25
C LEU A 222 9.01 -5.47 20.88
N ALA A 223 9.63 -5.07 19.77
CA ALA A 223 9.19 -5.47 18.43
C ALA A 223 9.25 -7.00 18.24
N VAL A 224 10.37 -7.65 18.64
CA VAL A 224 10.48 -9.13 18.59
C VAL A 224 9.39 -9.79 19.45
N LEU A 225 9.19 -9.32 20.68
CA LEU A 225 8.26 -9.94 21.61
C LEU A 225 6.80 -9.74 21.21
N ARG A 226 6.45 -8.57 20.66
CA ARG A 226 5.10 -8.30 20.14
C ARG A 226 4.81 -9.15 18.92
N TYR A 227 5.79 -9.34 18.04
CA TYR A 227 5.67 -10.28 16.93
C TYR A 227 5.49 -11.73 17.44
N GLY A 228 6.27 -12.14 18.43
CA GLY A 228 6.08 -13.42 19.12
C GLY A 228 4.70 -13.58 19.77
N GLN A 229 4.14 -12.50 20.33
CA GLN A 229 2.78 -12.47 20.88
C GLN A 229 1.71 -12.66 19.80
N GLN A 230 1.90 -12.08 18.62
CA GLN A 230 0.99 -12.24 17.48
C GLN A 230 1.00 -13.67 16.91
N LEU A 231 2.17 -14.31 16.86
CA LEU A 231 2.31 -15.70 16.39
C LEU A 231 1.89 -16.71 17.45
N ALA A 232 2.25 -16.46 18.71
CA ALA A 232 2.19 -17.43 19.80
C ALA A 232 1.77 -16.77 21.14
N PRO A 233 0.50 -16.36 21.27
CA PRO A 233 0.03 -15.61 22.45
C PRO A 233 0.34 -16.34 23.77
N ASN A 234 0.11 -17.66 23.82
CA ASN A 234 0.27 -18.46 25.04
C ASN A 234 1.72 -18.45 25.57
N ALA A 235 2.71 -18.43 24.69
CA ALA A 235 4.12 -18.42 25.08
C ALA A 235 4.60 -17.01 25.45
N PHE A 236 4.15 -15.99 24.70
CA PHE A 236 4.75 -14.64 24.79
C PHE A 236 3.97 -13.64 25.65
N ASN A 237 2.71 -13.90 26.01
CA ASN A 237 1.92 -13.05 26.90
C ASN A 237 2.55 -12.85 28.29
N THR A 238 3.48 -13.72 28.71
CA THR A 238 4.16 -13.61 30.01
C THR A 238 5.28 -12.57 30.04
N TYR A 239 5.80 -12.16 28.87
CA TYR A 239 6.95 -11.25 28.76
C TYR A 239 6.54 -9.77 28.65
N LEU A 240 5.31 -9.51 28.21
CA LEU A 240 4.79 -8.17 27.95
C LEU A 240 3.63 -7.88 28.90
N GLN A 241 3.55 -6.63 29.35
CA GLN A 241 2.40 -6.11 30.07
C GLN A 241 1.96 -4.79 29.44
N THR A 242 0.66 -4.58 29.31
CA THR A 242 0.12 -3.30 28.88
C THR A 242 -0.10 -2.40 30.09
N ASN A 243 0.38 -1.16 30.04
CA ASN A 243 0.11 -0.17 31.07
C ASN A 243 -1.30 0.46 30.89
N ASP A 244 -1.72 1.28 31.86
CA ASP A 244 -3.04 1.95 31.83
C ASP A 244 -3.22 2.90 30.62
N GLN A 245 -2.12 3.28 29.97
CA GLN A 245 -2.10 4.14 28.77
C GLN A 245 -2.10 3.34 27.46
N GLY A 246 -2.22 2.02 27.53
CA GLY A 246 -2.22 1.15 26.35
C GLY A 246 -0.83 0.89 25.74
N GLN A 247 0.25 1.26 26.42
CA GLN A 247 1.63 1.03 25.98
C GLN A 247 2.18 -0.30 26.50
N TYR A 248 2.99 -0.96 25.68
CA TYR A 248 3.64 -2.21 26.04
C TYR A 248 4.90 -1.95 26.86
N VAL A 249 4.93 -2.52 28.06
CA VAL A 249 6.07 -2.50 28.96
C VAL A 249 6.64 -3.91 29.08
N LEU A 250 7.96 -3.98 29.04
CA LEU A 250 8.70 -5.23 29.20
C LEU A 250 8.66 -5.67 30.67
N LYS A 251 8.09 -6.84 30.95
CA LYS A 251 8.08 -7.43 32.30
C LYS A 251 9.30 -8.31 32.55
N ARG A 252 9.65 -9.10 31.54
CA ARG A 252 10.67 -10.15 31.60
C ARG A 252 11.28 -10.31 30.21
N LEU A 253 12.58 -10.57 30.16
CA LEU A 253 13.23 -11.03 28.94
C LEU A 253 13.29 -12.57 28.91
N PRO A 254 13.01 -13.20 27.76
CA PRO A 254 13.39 -14.58 27.53
C PRO A 254 14.91 -14.75 27.64
N ALA A 255 15.36 -15.97 27.94
CA ALA A 255 16.79 -16.26 27.90
C ALA A 255 17.33 -16.04 26.48
N ARG A 256 18.56 -15.52 26.33
CA ARG A 256 19.17 -15.27 25.01
C ARG A 256 19.21 -16.52 24.11
N ASN A 257 19.26 -17.70 24.71
CA ASN A 257 19.30 -18.99 24.00
C ASN A 257 17.95 -19.73 23.96
N ASP A 258 16.86 -19.06 24.31
CA ASP A 258 15.51 -19.65 24.25
C ASP A 258 15.19 -20.13 22.81
N PRO A 259 14.88 -21.42 22.61
CA PRO A 259 14.50 -21.95 21.31
C PRO A 259 13.28 -21.24 20.69
N MET A 260 12.29 -20.84 21.50
CA MET A 260 11.11 -20.11 21.02
C MET A 260 11.47 -18.72 20.52
N LEU A 261 12.39 -18.03 21.22
CA LEU A 261 12.86 -16.72 20.77
C LEU A 261 13.62 -16.82 19.44
N LYS A 262 14.47 -17.83 19.27
CA LYS A 262 15.18 -18.08 18.01
C LYS A 262 14.22 -18.37 16.86
N ARG A 263 13.16 -19.15 17.11
CA ARG A 263 12.12 -19.45 16.12
C ARG A 263 11.36 -18.20 15.69
N VAL A 264 10.88 -17.41 16.66
CA VAL A 264 10.18 -16.14 16.36
C VAL A 264 11.07 -15.17 15.59
N THR A 265 12.35 -15.08 15.95
CA THR A 265 13.31 -14.25 15.21
C THR A 265 13.45 -14.72 13.75
N ARG A 266 13.59 -16.04 13.51
CA ARG A 266 13.64 -16.59 12.16
C ARG A 266 12.38 -16.30 11.35
N LEU A 267 11.20 -16.44 11.95
CA LEU A 267 9.94 -16.12 11.26
C LEU A 267 9.82 -14.61 10.97
N ARG A 268 10.35 -13.75 11.85
CA ARG A 268 10.46 -12.30 11.59
C ARG A 268 11.39 -12.01 10.41
N ASP A 269 12.45 -12.78 10.21
CA ASP A 269 13.32 -12.60 9.03
C ASP A 269 12.58 -12.97 7.72
N TYR A 270 11.77 -14.04 7.73
CA TYR A 270 10.88 -14.38 6.62
C TYR A 270 9.80 -13.32 6.37
N GLU A 271 9.26 -12.74 7.44
CA GLU A 271 8.35 -11.60 7.37
C GLU A 271 8.98 -10.41 6.64
N TYR A 272 10.21 -10.06 7.00
CA TYR A 272 10.91 -8.96 6.33
C TYR A 272 11.19 -9.24 4.87
N PHE A 273 11.56 -10.47 4.53
CA PHE A 273 11.72 -10.84 3.14
C PHE A 273 10.43 -10.66 2.33
N PHE A 274 9.28 -11.05 2.88
CA PHE A 274 7.98 -10.82 2.23
C PHE A 274 7.70 -9.32 2.06
N ILE A 275 7.94 -8.52 3.10
CA ILE A 275 7.74 -7.08 3.03
C ILE A 275 8.69 -6.45 1.99
N ASP A 276 9.94 -6.89 1.91
CA ASP A 276 10.90 -6.41 0.90
C ASP A 276 10.38 -6.68 -0.53
N THR A 277 9.80 -7.85 -0.79
CA THR A 277 9.19 -8.15 -2.09
C THR A 277 7.97 -7.27 -2.40
N VAL A 278 7.15 -6.95 -1.40
CA VAL A 278 6.00 -6.04 -1.56
C VAL A 278 6.47 -4.60 -1.80
N ASP A 279 7.48 -4.17 -1.06
CA ASP A 279 8.10 -2.86 -1.16
C ASP A 279 8.76 -2.62 -2.53
N GLU A 280 9.31 -3.65 -3.16
CA GLU A 280 9.78 -3.60 -4.56
C GLU A 280 8.65 -3.29 -5.56
N GLN A 281 7.43 -3.81 -5.33
CA GLN A 281 6.28 -3.49 -6.19
C GLN A 281 5.86 -2.02 -6.05
N TYR A 282 5.91 -1.46 -4.84
CA TYR A 282 5.69 -0.03 -4.63
C TYR A 282 6.76 0.83 -5.31
N SER A 283 8.00 0.35 -5.36
CA SER A 283 9.09 1.02 -6.10
C SER A 283 8.81 1.09 -7.60
N ALA A 284 8.40 -0.03 -8.20
CA ALA A 284 8.02 -0.07 -9.61
C ALA A 284 6.87 0.91 -9.91
N LEU A 285 5.81 0.88 -9.08
CA LEU A 285 4.69 1.82 -9.20
C LEU A 285 5.16 3.28 -9.13
N PHE A 286 6.03 3.61 -8.18
CA PHE A 286 6.52 4.97 -8.01
C PHE A 286 7.29 5.46 -9.25
N VAL A 287 8.20 4.63 -9.78
CA VAL A 287 9.02 4.98 -10.95
C VAL A 287 8.15 5.21 -12.19
N GLU A 288 7.17 4.34 -12.42
CA GLU A 288 6.27 4.44 -13.57
C GLU A 288 5.30 5.63 -13.45
N MET A 289 4.77 5.86 -12.25
CA MET A 289 3.79 6.92 -12.00
C MET A 289 4.40 8.32 -11.97
N LYS A 290 5.68 8.46 -11.54
CA LYS A 290 6.35 9.75 -11.30
C LYS A 290 6.19 10.78 -12.44
N PRO A 291 6.52 10.48 -13.72
CA PRO A 291 6.45 11.49 -14.78
C PRO A 291 5.02 12.01 -15.01
N THR A 292 4.04 11.10 -15.07
CA THR A 292 2.63 11.43 -15.31
C THR A 292 2.05 12.19 -14.11
N TYR A 293 2.41 11.79 -12.89
CA TYR A 293 1.98 12.45 -11.67
C TYR A 293 2.55 13.87 -11.52
N GLN A 294 3.81 14.08 -11.87
CA GLN A 294 4.41 15.42 -11.89
C GLN A 294 3.68 16.35 -12.85
N ARG A 295 3.36 15.87 -14.07
CA ARG A 295 2.60 16.64 -15.06
C ARG A 295 1.18 16.96 -14.59
N TRP A 296 0.49 15.97 -14.02
CA TRP A 296 -0.83 16.16 -13.40
C TRP A 296 -0.79 17.26 -12.33
N ARG A 297 0.17 17.19 -11.40
CA ARG A 297 0.34 18.18 -10.34
C ARG A 297 0.65 19.57 -10.90
N GLN A 298 1.55 19.68 -11.88
CA GLN A 298 1.89 20.96 -12.50
C GLN A 298 0.64 21.61 -13.13
N TYR A 299 -0.11 20.87 -13.93
CA TYR A 299 -1.30 21.41 -14.59
C TYR A 299 -2.39 21.75 -13.58
N SER A 300 -2.62 20.89 -12.58
CA SER A 300 -3.54 21.15 -11.47
C SER A 300 -3.19 22.46 -10.78
N ARG A 301 -1.91 22.74 -10.54
CA ARG A 301 -1.43 24.00 -9.98
C ARG A 301 -1.76 25.20 -10.88
N GLU A 302 -1.33 25.14 -12.14
CA GLU A 302 -1.48 26.24 -13.10
C GLU A 302 -2.94 26.67 -13.19
N LEU A 303 -3.83 25.69 -13.22
CA LEU A 303 -5.24 25.93 -13.19
C LEU A 303 -5.73 26.56 -11.87
N MET A 304 -5.39 25.97 -10.72
CA MET A 304 -5.86 26.47 -9.43
C MET A 304 -5.46 27.94 -9.21
N VAL A 305 -4.22 28.28 -9.58
CA VAL A 305 -3.71 29.65 -9.57
C VAL A 305 -4.51 30.53 -10.52
N TYR A 306 -4.73 30.09 -11.77
CA TYR A 306 -5.51 30.86 -12.73
C TYR A 306 -6.95 31.10 -12.24
N MET A 307 -7.63 30.07 -11.73
CA MET A 307 -8.99 30.15 -11.19
C MET A 307 -9.09 31.14 -10.03
N ARG A 308 -8.10 31.11 -9.12
CA ARG A 308 -8.01 32.06 -8.02
C ARG A 308 -7.83 33.49 -8.52
N ASP A 309 -6.88 33.72 -9.42
CA ASP A 309 -6.57 35.04 -9.97
C ASP A 309 -7.73 35.59 -10.83
N TYR A 310 -8.43 34.69 -11.53
CA TYR A 310 -9.65 34.99 -12.26
C TYR A 310 -10.78 35.45 -11.32
N LYS A 311 -11.07 34.68 -10.26
CA LYS A 311 -12.06 35.07 -9.24
C LYS A 311 -11.69 36.39 -8.55
N ALA A 312 -10.41 36.60 -8.22
CA ALA A 312 -9.94 37.83 -7.62
C ALA A 312 -10.14 39.05 -8.54
N ARG A 313 -9.95 38.90 -9.87
CA ARG A 313 -10.23 39.95 -10.86
C ARG A 313 -11.72 40.25 -11.04
N GLN A 314 -12.59 39.28 -10.77
CA GLN A 314 -14.05 39.40 -10.86
C GLN A 314 -14.64 40.09 -9.63
N VAL A 315 -14.10 39.83 -8.43
CA VAL A 315 -14.52 40.47 -7.18
C VAL A 315 -14.18 41.96 -7.24
N GLY A 316 -15.18 42.80 -7.56
CA GLY A 316 -15.05 44.26 -7.67
C GLY A 316 -15.20 44.81 -9.09
N LYS A 317 -15.24 43.97 -10.13
CA LYS A 317 -15.65 44.40 -11.48
C LYS A 317 -17.18 44.40 -11.57
N SER A 318 -17.80 45.57 -11.51
CA SER A 318 -19.11 45.72 -12.16
C SER A 318 -18.87 45.62 -13.67
N SER A 319 -19.51 44.66 -14.34
CA SER A 319 -19.56 44.62 -15.81
C SER A 319 -19.79 46.05 -16.32
N GLY A 320 -18.86 46.58 -17.13
CA GLY A 320 -18.99 47.93 -17.70
C GLY A 320 -20.18 48.06 -18.65
N PHE A 321 -20.84 46.94 -18.93
CA PHE A 321 -22.03 46.84 -19.74
C PHE A 321 -23.29 47.04 -18.90
N ARG A 322 -24.32 47.65 -19.52
CA ARG A 322 -25.64 47.77 -18.91
C ARG A 322 -26.17 46.37 -18.55
N ARG A 323 -26.59 46.17 -17.30
CA ARG A 323 -27.23 44.92 -16.84
C ARG A 323 -28.37 44.53 -17.80
N GLY A 324 -28.37 43.28 -18.28
CA GLY A 324 -29.38 42.76 -19.22
C GLY A 324 -29.14 43.17 -20.68
N SER A 325 -28.04 43.85 -21.00
CA SER A 325 -27.59 44.02 -22.39
C SER A 325 -26.97 42.72 -22.92
N LEU A 326 -27.03 42.53 -24.24
CA LEU A 326 -26.36 41.41 -24.92
C LEU A 326 -24.88 41.32 -24.56
N ALA A 327 -24.19 42.46 -24.41
CA ALA A 327 -22.79 42.48 -24.02
C ALA A 327 -22.54 41.91 -22.62
N SER A 328 -23.38 42.27 -21.62
CA SER A 328 -23.31 41.66 -20.28
C SER A 328 -23.66 40.17 -20.29
N MET A 329 -24.57 39.74 -21.17
CA MET A 329 -24.93 38.32 -21.31
C MET A 329 -23.78 37.51 -21.93
N ASN A 330 -23.11 38.05 -22.96
CA ASN A 330 -21.98 37.40 -23.61
C ASN A 330 -20.77 37.29 -22.67
N GLU A 331 -20.53 38.28 -21.81
CA GLU A 331 -19.49 38.22 -20.77
C GLU A 331 -19.75 37.06 -19.80
N VAL A 332 -20.94 37.02 -19.18
CA VAL A 332 -21.30 35.94 -18.23
C VAL A 332 -21.27 34.56 -18.90
N TYR A 333 -21.72 34.46 -20.16
CA TYR A 333 -21.67 33.21 -20.89
C TYR A 333 -20.23 32.78 -21.20
N GLY A 334 -19.36 33.71 -21.61
CA GLY A 334 -17.94 33.44 -21.84
C GLY A 334 -17.23 32.95 -20.58
N ASP A 335 -17.56 33.53 -19.43
CA ASP A 335 -17.03 33.12 -18.13
C ASP A 335 -17.44 31.68 -17.76
N TYR A 336 -18.72 31.35 -18.00
CA TYR A 336 -19.25 30.01 -17.78
C TYR A 336 -18.63 28.98 -18.75
N GLU A 337 -18.58 29.28 -20.04
CA GLU A 337 -17.96 28.42 -21.05
C GLU A 337 -16.50 28.14 -20.69
N TRP A 338 -15.74 29.18 -20.35
CA TRP A 338 -14.35 29.02 -19.92
C TRP A 338 -14.22 28.12 -18.69
N TYR A 339 -15.03 28.34 -17.65
CA TYR A 339 -15.04 27.49 -16.45
C TYR A 339 -15.32 26.03 -16.81
N ARG A 340 -16.32 25.79 -17.67
CA ARG A 340 -16.71 24.45 -18.13
C ARG A 340 -15.61 23.78 -18.95
N THR A 341 -15.03 24.47 -19.93
CA THR A 341 -13.90 23.96 -20.73
C THR A 341 -12.75 23.56 -19.81
N GLN A 342 -12.50 24.35 -18.78
CA GLN A 342 -11.38 24.10 -17.89
C GLN A 342 -11.61 22.92 -16.93
N GLN A 343 -12.84 22.72 -16.47
CA GLN A 343 -13.23 21.48 -15.79
C GLN A 343 -13.10 20.27 -16.71
N MET A 344 -13.51 20.40 -17.98
CA MET A 344 -13.37 19.33 -18.97
C MET A 344 -11.88 18.97 -19.17
N ASN A 345 -11.00 19.95 -19.34
CA ASN A 345 -9.56 19.72 -19.48
C ASN A 345 -8.96 18.98 -18.28
N LEU A 346 -9.35 19.34 -17.04
CA LEU A 346 -8.91 18.57 -15.87
C LEU A 346 -9.43 17.14 -15.87
N ASN A 347 -10.69 16.95 -16.25
CA ASN A 347 -11.28 15.62 -16.32
C ASN A 347 -10.58 14.75 -17.37
N GLU A 348 -10.23 15.33 -18.52
CA GLU A 348 -9.44 14.66 -19.56
C GLU A 348 -8.04 14.31 -19.07
N LEU A 349 -7.37 15.22 -18.36
CA LEU A 349 -6.05 14.93 -17.80
C LEU A 349 -6.11 13.90 -16.68
N ALA A 350 -7.13 13.92 -15.83
CA ALA A 350 -7.33 12.91 -14.82
C ALA A 350 -7.60 11.55 -15.46
N ALA A 351 -8.41 11.51 -16.52
CA ALA A 351 -8.65 10.30 -17.31
C ALA A 351 -7.37 9.79 -17.98
N GLY A 352 -6.55 10.68 -18.56
CA GLY A 352 -5.25 10.35 -19.13
C GLY A 352 -4.28 9.79 -18.08
N PHE A 353 -4.16 10.46 -16.93
CA PHE A 353 -3.41 9.96 -15.78
C PHE A 353 -3.89 8.58 -15.35
N ASN A 354 -5.19 8.39 -15.23
CA ASN A 354 -5.75 7.09 -14.86
C ASN A 354 -5.43 6.04 -15.92
N ASN A 355 -5.55 6.32 -17.21
CA ASN A 355 -5.24 5.34 -18.25
C ASN A 355 -3.77 4.87 -18.21
N GLU A 356 -2.85 5.76 -17.85
CA GLU A 356 -1.43 5.43 -17.70
C GLU A 356 -1.13 4.69 -16.38
N VAL A 357 -1.80 5.07 -15.28
CA VAL A 357 -1.47 4.58 -13.92
C VAL A 357 -2.32 3.38 -13.49
N LEU A 358 -3.53 3.22 -14.03
CA LEU A 358 -4.44 2.12 -13.69
C LEU A 358 -3.83 0.75 -13.94
N PRO A 359 -3.16 0.46 -15.09
CA PRO A 359 -2.52 -0.83 -15.29
C PRO A 359 -1.53 -1.13 -14.17
N THR A 360 -0.71 -0.16 -13.76
CA THR A 360 0.29 -0.34 -12.70
C THR A 360 -0.33 -0.52 -11.32
N VAL A 361 -1.37 0.26 -10.99
CA VAL A 361 -2.08 0.12 -9.71
C VAL A 361 -2.84 -1.20 -9.64
N LEU A 362 -3.43 -1.66 -10.75
CA LEU A 362 -4.07 -2.97 -10.85
C LEU A 362 -3.04 -4.09 -10.79
N ASN A 363 -1.90 -3.98 -11.49
CA ASN A 363 -0.81 -4.95 -11.38
C ASN A 363 -0.24 -5.00 -9.96
N LEU A 364 -0.17 -3.87 -9.25
CA LEU A 364 0.17 -3.86 -7.83
C LEU A 364 -0.87 -4.66 -7.02
N ASP A 365 -2.16 -4.49 -7.31
CA ASP A 365 -3.23 -5.26 -6.68
C ASP A 365 -3.23 -6.75 -7.14
N ASP A 366 -2.69 -7.12 -8.31
CA ASP A 366 -2.78 -8.47 -8.93
C ASP A 366 -1.46 -9.29 -8.96
N ASN A 367 -0.29 -8.71 -8.66
CA ASN A 367 1.01 -9.39 -8.85
C ASN A 367 1.28 -10.48 -7.79
N VAL A 368 1.88 -11.58 -8.27
CA VAL A 368 1.90 -12.92 -7.65
C VAL A 368 3.28 -13.27 -7.07
N ILE A 369 3.27 -13.76 -5.81
CA ILE A 369 4.11 -14.88 -5.37
C ILE A 369 3.18 -15.93 -4.74
N GLN A 370 2.68 -16.88 -5.56
CA GLN A 370 1.97 -18.12 -5.19
C GLN A 370 0.74 -18.04 -4.25
N LEU A 371 0.19 -16.87 -3.99
CA LEU A 371 -0.97 -16.66 -3.11
C LEU A 371 -2.09 -15.96 -3.90
N ASP A 372 -3.32 -16.47 -3.82
CA ASP A 372 -4.46 -15.95 -4.59
C ASP A 372 -5.00 -14.65 -3.96
N GLY A 373 -5.36 -13.65 -4.77
CA GLY A 373 -6.00 -12.42 -4.31
C GLY A 373 -5.08 -11.20 -4.30
N ASN A 374 -5.58 -10.09 -3.74
CA ASN A 374 -4.83 -8.82 -3.73
C ASN A 374 -3.66 -8.82 -2.73
N LEU A 375 -2.75 -7.85 -2.79
CA LEU A 375 -1.59 -7.78 -1.85
C LEU A 375 -1.97 -7.92 -0.37
N GLN A 376 -3.12 -7.38 0.03
CA GLN A 376 -3.60 -7.46 1.40
C GLN A 376 -4.06 -8.88 1.77
N ASP A 377 -4.73 -9.56 0.84
CA ASP A 377 -5.15 -10.96 0.97
C ASP A 377 -3.93 -11.89 0.99
N GLN A 378 -2.98 -11.68 0.08
CA GLN A 378 -1.73 -12.43 0.00
C GLN A 378 -0.93 -12.31 1.29
N TYR A 379 -0.79 -11.09 1.82
CA TYR A 379 -0.13 -10.85 3.09
C TYR A 379 -0.84 -11.58 4.24
N SER A 380 -2.17 -11.54 4.27
CA SER A 380 -2.97 -12.26 5.28
C SER A 380 -2.81 -13.78 5.19
N GLN A 381 -2.72 -14.32 3.98
CA GLN A 381 -2.42 -15.75 3.76
C GLN A 381 -1.01 -16.10 4.23
N TRP A 382 -0.02 -15.28 3.90
CA TRP A 382 1.36 -15.45 4.38
C TRP A 382 1.43 -15.49 5.91
N GLN A 383 0.71 -14.60 6.61
CA GLN A 383 0.61 -14.61 8.07
C GLN A 383 0.04 -15.92 8.62
N ASN A 384 -0.99 -16.45 7.97
CA ASN A 384 -1.59 -17.71 8.38
C ASN A 384 -0.60 -18.87 8.19
N ILE A 385 0.13 -18.88 7.07
CA ILE A 385 1.20 -19.85 6.82
C ILE A 385 2.26 -19.76 7.93
N LEU A 386 2.73 -18.57 8.30
CA LEU A 386 3.71 -18.40 9.38
C LEU A 386 3.20 -18.90 10.73
N LYS A 387 1.93 -18.70 11.05
CA LYS A 387 1.29 -19.23 12.26
C LYS A 387 1.19 -20.76 12.23
N GLU A 388 0.81 -21.33 11.10
CA GLU A 388 0.73 -22.79 10.91
C GLU A 388 2.10 -23.45 11.04
N ILE A 389 3.13 -22.88 10.40
CA ILE A 389 4.53 -23.32 10.54
C ILE A 389 4.92 -23.33 12.02
N PHE A 390 4.64 -22.22 12.71
CA PHE A 390 4.98 -22.10 14.12
C PHE A 390 4.29 -23.17 14.99
N GLN A 391 3.01 -23.45 14.75
CA GLN A 391 2.24 -24.47 15.48
C GLN A 391 2.71 -25.90 15.20
N LEU A 392 3.00 -26.22 13.93
CA LEU A 392 3.47 -27.55 13.55
C LEU A 392 4.84 -27.85 14.17
N GLU A 393 5.76 -26.88 14.13
CA GLU A 393 7.05 -27.02 14.80
C GLU A 393 6.94 -27.03 16.35
N GLN A 394 5.80 -26.64 16.95
CA GLN A 394 5.55 -26.81 18.39
C GLN A 394 5.02 -28.20 18.74
N GLY A 395 4.29 -28.85 17.82
CA GLY A 395 3.73 -30.19 18.02
C GLY A 395 4.74 -31.33 17.81
N GLU A 396 5.93 -31.05 17.27
CA GLU A 396 7.02 -32.02 17.07
C GLU A 396 7.97 -32.20 18.28
N ILE A 397 7.62 -31.68 19.47
CA ILE A 397 8.46 -31.76 20.68
C ILE A 397 7.95 -32.83 21.65
#